data_AF-A0A3L7AHA5-F1
#
_entry.id   AF-A0A3L7AHA5-F1
#
_cell.length_a   1.000
_cell.length_b   1.000
_cell.length_c   1.000
_cell.angle_alpha   90.00
_cell.angle_beta   90.00
_cell.angle_gamma   90.00
#
_symmetry.space_group_name_H-M   'P 1'
#
loop_
_entity.id
_entity.type
_entity.pdbx_description
1 polymer ?
#
loop_
_entity_poly.entity_id
_entity_poly.type
_entity_poly.pdbx_seq_one_letter_code
_entity_poly.pdbx_strand_id
1 'polypeptide(L)'
;MPEGTQRVVADAEARGIPIRVRERGPATSLADAAAQIGIEPGALVKTLVIRRHDGSFLLALVPGGRKISWPLLRQAVGVNRLALPHADLALEATGFERGTITPLGTTTALPVFADASIAELPEDSWIGLGSGSHRHGILVPAAALLAGVNATVAPITEVE
;
A
#
# COMPACT_ATOMS: atom_id res chain seq x y z
N MET A 1 3.48 -19.94 5.77
CA MET A 1 2.99 -18.62 5.32
C MET A 1 1.96 -18.80 4.21
N PRO A 2 0.89 -17.99 4.16
CA PRO A 2 -0.10 -18.01 3.07
C PRO A 2 0.53 -17.69 1.71
N GLU A 3 -0.06 -18.19 0.62
CA GLU A 3 0.45 -18.03 -0.75
C GLU A 3 0.65 -16.55 -1.13
N GLY A 4 -0.33 -15.69 -0.84
CA GLY A 4 -0.21 -14.25 -1.10
C GLY A 4 1.02 -13.62 -0.44
N THR A 5 1.33 -14.02 0.80
CA THR A 5 2.51 -13.52 1.52
C THR A 5 3.82 -14.08 0.96
N GLN A 6 3.81 -15.31 0.44
CA GLN A 6 4.98 -15.85 -0.27
C GLN A 6 5.29 -15.05 -1.54
N ARG A 7 4.27 -14.64 -2.32
CA ARG A 7 4.47 -13.77 -3.49
C ARG A 7 5.04 -12.41 -3.12
N VAL A 8 4.58 -11.82 -2.01
CA VAL A 8 5.11 -10.56 -1.47
C VAL A 8 6.59 -10.69 -1.13
N VAL A 9 6.99 -11.77 -0.44
CA VAL A 9 8.38 -12.03 -0.10
C VAL A 9 9.24 -12.19 -1.35
N ALA A 10 8.79 -13.02 -2.30
CA ALA A 10 9.54 -13.27 -3.53
C ALA A 10 9.75 -12.00 -4.37
N ASP A 11 8.72 -11.15 -4.50
CA ASP A 11 8.84 -9.87 -5.23
C ASP A 11 9.73 -8.87 -4.49
N ALA A 12 9.68 -8.83 -3.15
CA ALA A 12 10.59 -8.01 -2.35
C ALA A 12 12.06 -8.44 -2.54
N GLU A 13 12.33 -9.74 -2.47
CA GLU A 13 13.66 -10.31 -2.69
C GLU A 13 14.19 -10.02 -4.11
N ALA A 14 13.36 -10.21 -5.13
CA ALA A 14 13.72 -9.92 -6.53
C ALA A 14 14.09 -8.45 -6.77
N ARG A 15 13.52 -7.54 -5.97
CA ARG A 15 13.79 -6.09 -6.03
C ARG A 15 14.88 -5.63 -5.05
N GLY A 16 15.41 -6.53 -4.21
CA GLY A 16 16.35 -6.17 -3.15
C GLY A 16 15.74 -5.30 -2.05
N ILE A 17 14.42 -5.37 -1.85
CA ILE A 17 13.71 -4.60 -0.82
C ILE A 17 13.70 -5.40 0.48
N PRO A 18 14.37 -4.93 1.56
CA PRO A 18 14.34 -5.64 2.83
C PRO A 18 12.95 -5.53 3.48
N ILE A 19 12.34 -6.67 3.80
CA ILE A 19 11.06 -6.72 4.51
C ILE A 19 11.13 -7.60 5.76
N ARG A 20 10.24 -7.34 6.71
CA ARG A 20 9.98 -8.23 7.85
C ARG A 20 8.51 -8.59 7.85
N VAL A 21 8.21 -9.88 7.75
CA VAL A 21 6.82 -10.34 7.91
C VAL A 21 6.51 -10.45 9.40
N ARG A 22 5.37 -9.89 9.80
CA ARG A 22 4.85 -9.94 11.18
C ARG A 22 3.48 -10.59 11.17
N GLU A 23 3.26 -11.53 12.08
CA GLU A 23 1.91 -12.01 12.36
C GLU A 23 1.08 -10.88 12.96
N ARG A 24 -0.22 -10.86 12.64
CA ARG A 24 -1.19 -9.94 13.24
C ARG A 24 -2.54 -10.61 13.37
N GLY A 25 -3.31 -10.18 14.35
CA GLY A 25 -4.69 -10.60 14.56
C GLY A 25 -5.69 -9.68 13.88
N PRO A 26 -7.00 -9.91 14.13
CA PRO A 26 -8.01 -8.90 13.92
C PRO A 26 -7.64 -7.62 14.69
N ALA A 27 -7.89 -6.47 14.10
CA ALA A 27 -7.70 -5.18 14.75
C ALA A 27 -9.03 -4.43 14.85
N THR A 28 -9.23 -3.77 15.97
CA THR A 28 -10.45 -3.00 16.27
C THR A 28 -10.30 -1.51 15.97
N SER A 29 -9.07 -1.04 15.81
CA SER A 29 -8.74 0.34 15.46
C SER A 29 -7.42 0.42 14.70
N LEU A 30 -7.12 1.60 14.13
CA LEU A 30 -5.82 1.88 13.52
C LEU A 30 -4.67 1.73 14.53
N ALA A 31 -4.85 2.26 15.75
CA ALA A 31 -3.83 2.21 16.78
C ALA A 31 -3.53 0.77 17.23
N ASP A 32 -4.58 -0.03 17.38
CA ASP A 32 -4.47 -1.47 17.66
C ASP A 32 -3.71 -2.20 16.54
N ALA A 33 -4.10 -1.97 15.27
CA ALA A 33 -3.41 -2.57 14.13
C ALA A 33 -1.92 -2.21 14.04
N ALA A 34 -1.57 -0.95 14.31
CA ALA A 34 -0.20 -0.46 14.29
C ALA A 34 0.63 -1.05 15.46
N ALA A 35 0.05 -1.10 16.65
CA ALA A 35 0.67 -1.70 17.83
C ALA A 35 0.98 -3.20 17.63
N GLN A 36 0.09 -3.95 16.98
CA GLN A 36 0.29 -5.38 16.70
C GLN A 36 1.54 -5.67 15.86
N ILE A 37 1.98 -4.71 15.03
CA ILE A 37 3.19 -4.86 14.21
C ILE A 37 4.33 -3.92 14.65
N GLY A 38 4.18 -3.23 15.79
CA GLY A 38 5.23 -2.45 16.44
C GLY A 38 5.59 -1.14 15.73
N ILE A 39 4.60 -0.42 15.19
CA ILE A 39 4.81 0.89 14.55
C ILE A 39 3.79 1.92 15.06
N GLU A 40 4.09 3.19 14.79
CA GLU A 40 3.15 4.29 15.04
C GLU A 40 1.94 4.23 14.09
N PRO A 41 0.74 4.68 14.51
CA PRO A 41 -0.46 4.65 13.68
C PRO A 41 -0.30 5.29 12.30
N GLY A 42 0.40 6.42 12.21
CA GLY A 42 0.67 7.12 10.94
C GLY A 42 1.60 6.35 10.00
N ALA A 43 2.44 5.46 10.53
CA ALA A 43 3.35 4.62 9.74
C ALA A 43 2.67 3.35 9.19
N LEU A 44 1.41 3.07 9.57
CA LEU A 44 0.61 2.02 8.94
C LEU A 44 -0.01 2.55 7.64
N VAL A 45 0.49 2.08 6.50
CA VAL A 45 0.13 2.55 5.16
C VAL A 45 -0.85 1.58 4.49
N LYS A 46 -2.04 2.08 4.18
CA LYS A 46 -3.07 1.37 3.40
C LYS A 46 -2.68 1.40 1.92
N THR A 47 -2.77 0.26 1.24
CA THR A 47 -2.64 0.20 -0.23
C THR A 47 -4.04 0.07 -0.83
N LEU A 48 -4.45 1.08 -1.59
CA LEU A 48 -5.75 1.12 -2.25
C LEU A 48 -5.58 0.93 -3.75
N VAL A 49 -6.34 0.02 -4.34
CA VAL A 49 -6.42 -0.11 -5.80
C VAL A 49 -7.45 0.85 -6.35
N ILE A 50 -7.06 1.62 -7.37
CA ILE A 50 -7.86 2.66 -8.00
C ILE A 50 -8.00 2.32 -9.48
N ARG A 51 -9.23 2.43 -10.00
CA ARG A 51 -9.54 2.21 -11.41
C ARG A 51 -9.58 3.52 -12.17
N ARG A 52 -8.91 3.55 -13.33
CA ARG A 52 -9.01 4.60 -14.34
C ARG A 52 -10.21 4.36 -15.27
N HIS A 53 -10.67 5.42 -15.93
CA HIS A 53 -11.78 5.31 -16.88
C HIS A 53 -11.46 4.44 -18.09
N ASP A 54 -10.18 4.34 -18.49
CA ASP A 54 -9.71 3.47 -19.57
C ASP A 54 -9.69 1.98 -19.20
N GLY A 55 -10.08 1.62 -17.98
CA GLY A 55 -10.11 0.25 -17.48
C GLY A 55 -8.81 -0.19 -16.79
N SER A 56 -7.73 0.58 -16.87
CA SER A 56 -6.49 0.27 -16.17
C SER A 56 -6.57 0.58 -14.67
N PHE A 57 -5.62 0.03 -13.90
CA PHE A 57 -5.56 0.18 -12.45
C PHE A 57 -4.25 0.81 -12.01
N LEU A 58 -4.26 1.45 -10.84
CA LEU A 58 -3.10 1.95 -10.12
C LEU A 58 -3.26 1.69 -8.63
N LEU A 59 -2.17 1.80 -7.88
CA LEU A 59 -2.16 1.69 -6.43
C LEU A 59 -1.92 3.07 -5.80
N ALA A 60 -2.64 3.38 -4.73
CA ALA A 60 -2.45 4.56 -3.91
C ALA A 60 -2.01 4.14 -2.50
N LEU A 61 -0.87 4.64 -2.04
CA LEU A 61 -0.35 4.41 -0.68
C LEU A 61 -0.79 5.55 0.23
N VAL A 62 -1.64 5.21 1.22
CA VAL A 62 -2.32 6.15 2.10
C VAL A 62 -1.90 5.91 3.55
N PRO A 63 -1.20 6.85 4.20
CA PRO A 63 -0.82 6.74 5.60
C PRO A 63 -2.03 6.65 6.54
N GLY A 64 -1.81 6.08 7.73
CA GLY A 64 -2.81 6.01 8.78
C GLY A 64 -3.27 7.41 9.23
N GLY A 65 -4.55 7.55 9.58
CA GLY A 65 -5.15 8.84 9.95
C GLY A 65 -5.41 9.78 8.76
N ARG A 66 -5.25 9.28 7.53
CA ARG A 66 -5.49 10.04 6.30
C ARG A 66 -6.42 9.27 5.36
N LYS A 67 -7.03 10.02 4.44
CA LYS A 67 -7.89 9.51 3.37
C LYS A 67 -7.49 10.10 2.02
N ILE A 68 -7.85 9.43 0.92
CA ILE A 68 -7.58 9.94 -0.43
C ILE A 68 -8.26 11.29 -0.61
N SER A 69 -7.50 12.28 -1.08
CA SER A 69 -8.07 13.48 -1.68
C SER A 69 -8.22 13.25 -3.18
N TRP A 70 -9.45 13.00 -3.62
CA TRP A 70 -9.73 12.69 -5.03
C TRP A 70 -9.29 13.77 -6.03
N PRO A 71 -9.42 15.08 -5.73
CA PRO A 71 -8.85 16.12 -6.59
C PRO A 71 -7.34 15.99 -6.75
N LEU A 72 -6.61 15.82 -5.65
CA LEU A 72 -5.16 15.74 -5.66
C LEU A 72 -4.65 14.47 -6.34
N LEU A 73 -5.26 13.32 -6.08
CA LEU A 73 -4.90 12.07 -6.75
C LEU A 73 -5.14 12.15 -8.26
N ARG A 74 -6.25 12.76 -8.69
CA ARG A 74 -6.54 12.99 -10.12
C ARG A 74 -5.49 13.88 -10.78
N GLN A 75 -5.08 14.95 -10.09
CA GLN A 75 -4.02 15.83 -10.55
C GLN A 75 -2.69 15.08 -10.67
N ALA A 76 -2.29 14.29 -9.67
CA ALA A 76 -1.07 13.50 -9.70
C ALA A 76 -1.06 12.46 -10.82
N VAL A 77 -2.20 11.84 -11.10
CA VAL A 77 -2.34 10.82 -12.16
C VAL A 77 -2.49 11.47 -13.55
N GLY A 78 -2.87 12.75 -13.63
CA GLY A 78 -3.10 13.46 -14.89
C GLY A 78 -4.42 13.09 -15.57
N VAL A 79 -5.48 12.80 -14.80
CA VAL A 79 -6.79 12.37 -15.32
C VAL A 79 -7.97 13.06 -14.66
N ASN A 80 -9.12 13.09 -15.32
CA ASN A 80 -10.31 13.78 -14.82
C ASN A 80 -11.23 12.89 -13.96
N ARG A 81 -11.10 11.56 -14.03
CA ARG A 81 -11.95 10.60 -13.32
C ARG A 81 -11.15 9.41 -12.81
N LEU A 82 -11.39 9.05 -11.55
CA LEU A 82 -10.91 7.86 -10.87
C LEU A 82 -12.04 7.29 -10.03
N ALA A 83 -12.00 5.99 -9.74
CA ALA A 83 -12.97 5.33 -8.87
C ALA A 83 -12.32 4.18 -8.09
N LEU A 84 -12.90 3.84 -6.94
CA LEU A 84 -12.62 2.55 -6.31
C LEU A 84 -13.31 1.44 -7.13
N PRO A 85 -12.59 0.41 -7.59
CA PRO A 85 -13.23 -0.73 -8.25
C PRO A 85 -13.99 -1.57 -7.23
N HIS A 86 -14.90 -2.46 -7.66
CA HIS A 86 -15.51 -3.48 -6.81
C HIS A 86 -14.46 -4.50 -6.28
N ALA A 87 -14.84 -5.32 -5.30
CA ALA A 87 -13.90 -6.22 -4.60
C ALA A 87 -13.36 -7.35 -5.50
N ASP A 88 -14.21 -7.89 -6.36
CA ASP A 88 -13.88 -8.84 -7.41
C ASP A 88 -12.85 -8.27 -8.40
N LEU A 89 -13.08 -7.06 -8.92
CA LEU A 89 -12.15 -6.38 -9.81
C LEU A 89 -10.84 -6.02 -9.12
N ALA A 90 -10.88 -5.66 -7.83
CA ALA A 90 -9.67 -5.44 -7.03
C ALA A 90 -8.83 -6.72 -6.90
N LEU A 91 -9.49 -7.85 -6.65
CA LEU A 91 -8.85 -9.16 -6.58
C LEU A 91 -8.25 -9.56 -7.93
N GLU A 92 -8.98 -9.39 -9.03
CA GLU A 92 -8.48 -9.67 -10.38
C GLU A 92 -7.25 -8.82 -10.72
N ALA A 93 -7.32 -7.51 -10.46
CA ALA A 93 -6.25 -6.56 -10.80
C ALA A 93 -4.98 -6.75 -9.97
N THR A 94 -5.08 -7.23 -8.73
CA THR A 94 -3.96 -7.28 -7.79
C THR A 94 -3.53 -8.69 -7.41
N GLY A 95 -4.40 -9.68 -7.54
CA GLY A 95 -4.23 -11.01 -6.94
C GLY A 95 -4.45 -11.05 -5.43
N PHE A 96 -4.92 -9.96 -4.82
CA PHE A 96 -5.13 -9.84 -3.37
C PHE A 96 -6.55 -9.41 -3.02
N GLU A 97 -7.07 -9.98 -1.93
CA GLU A 97 -8.32 -9.53 -1.34
C GLU A 97 -8.15 -8.14 -0.72
N ARG A 98 -9.21 -7.33 -0.77
CA ARG A 98 -9.23 -6.02 -0.11
C ARG A 98 -8.85 -6.15 1.37
N GLY A 99 -8.08 -5.18 1.86
CA GLY A 99 -7.55 -5.21 3.23
C GLY A 99 -6.27 -6.04 3.38
N THR A 100 -5.83 -6.74 2.33
CA THR A 100 -4.53 -7.44 2.29
C THR A 100 -3.58 -6.91 1.21
N ILE A 101 -4.12 -6.10 0.29
CA ILE A 101 -3.41 -5.52 -0.85
C ILE A 101 -2.15 -4.78 -0.39
N THR A 102 -1.10 -4.91 -1.18
CA THR A 102 0.21 -4.30 -1.00
C THR A 102 0.84 -4.07 -2.39
N PRO A 103 1.76 -3.11 -2.58
CA PRO A 103 2.36 -2.86 -3.90
C PRO A 103 3.37 -3.91 -4.35
N LEU A 104 3.65 -4.91 -3.51
CA LEU A 104 4.57 -6.01 -3.79
C LEU A 104 3.80 -7.29 -4.13
N GLY A 105 4.27 -8.04 -5.11
CA GLY A 105 3.72 -9.35 -5.46
C GLY A 105 2.32 -9.31 -6.10
N THR A 106 1.93 -8.17 -6.68
CA THR A 106 0.72 -8.09 -7.52
C THR A 106 0.88 -8.95 -8.78
N THR A 107 -0.23 -9.47 -9.31
CA THR A 107 -0.23 -10.32 -10.52
C THR A 107 0.36 -9.64 -11.74
N THR A 108 0.17 -8.32 -11.87
CA THR A 108 0.81 -7.46 -12.85
C THR A 108 1.44 -6.25 -12.17
N ALA A 109 2.48 -5.66 -12.76
CA ALA A 109 3.02 -4.39 -12.28
C ALA A 109 1.97 -3.28 -12.45
N LEU A 110 1.63 -2.59 -11.35
CA LEU A 110 0.69 -1.48 -11.33
C LEU A 110 1.44 -0.18 -10.98
N PRO A 111 1.11 0.96 -11.62
CA PRO A 111 1.66 2.25 -11.21
C PRO A 111 1.34 2.53 -9.74
N VAL A 112 2.35 2.93 -8.97
CA VAL A 112 2.20 3.24 -7.54
C VAL A 112 2.28 4.74 -7.33
N PHE A 113 1.25 5.30 -6.70
CA PHE A 113 1.21 6.68 -6.24
C PHE A 113 1.28 6.68 -4.73
N ALA A 114 2.28 7.34 -4.16
CA ALA A 114 2.48 7.40 -2.72
C ALA A 114 2.26 8.82 -2.20
N ASP A 115 1.60 8.94 -1.05
CA ASP A 115 1.46 10.23 -0.41
C ASP A 115 2.82 10.81 -0.02
N ALA A 116 2.99 12.12 -0.28
CA ALA A 116 4.22 12.86 -0.01
C ALA A 116 4.70 12.69 1.44
N SER A 117 3.79 12.60 2.42
CA SER A 117 4.15 12.42 3.82
C SER A 117 4.91 11.11 4.12
N ILE A 118 4.82 10.09 3.25
CA ILE A 118 5.63 8.87 3.38
C ILE A 118 7.09 9.14 3.05
N ALA A 119 7.35 10.00 2.04
CA ALA A 119 8.71 10.37 1.61
C ALA A 119 9.37 11.40 2.55
N GLU A 120 8.57 12.09 3.36
CA GLU A 120 9.03 13.06 4.37
C GLU A 120 9.46 12.39 5.69
N LEU A 121 9.22 11.08 5.85
CA LEU A 121 9.68 10.32 7.00
C LEU A 121 11.22 10.29 7.06
N PRO A 122 11.82 10.21 8.27
CA PRO A 122 13.25 9.97 8.42
C PRO A 122 13.73 8.77 7.60
N GLU A 123 14.96 8.83 7.09
CA GLU A 123 15.53 7.84 6.16
C GLU A 123 15.49 6.40 6.70
N ASP A 124 15.64 6.22 8.00
CA ASP A 124 15.62 4.94 8.71
C ASP A 124 14.21 4.46 9.11
N SER A 125 13.16 5.18 8.70
CA SER A 125 11.78 4.87 9.08
C SER A 125 11.26 3.60 8.42
N TRP A 126 10.67 2.73 9.25
CA TRP A 126 9.93 1.57 8.80
C TRP A 126 8.43 1.87 8.78
N ILE A 127 7.75 1.44 7.72
CA ILE A 127 6.30 1.53 7.57
C ILE A 127 5.69 0.13 7.50
N GLY A 128 4.43 0.02 7.92
CA GLY A 128 3.65 -1.21 7.87
C GLY A 128 2.68 -1.23 6.69
N LEU A 129 2.57 -2.36 5.99
CA LEU A 129 1.63 -2.55 4.89
C LEU A 129 0.91 -3.89 4.97
N GLY A 130 -0.08 -4.06 4.09
CA GLY A 130 -0.66 -5.36 3.77
C GLY A 130 0.41 -6.37 3.29
N SER A 131 0.06 -7.65 3.37
CA SER A 131 0.99 -8.75 3.14
C SER A 131 0.45 -9.81 2.19
N GLY A 132 -0.65 -9.51 1.48
CA GLY A 132 -1.43 -10.52 0.76
C GLY A 132 -2.13 -11.54 1.67
N SER A 133 -2.19 -11.27 2.98
CA SER A 133 -2.92 -12.07 3.96
C SER A 133 -3.55 -11.19 5.05
N HIS A 134 -4.69 -11.64 5.58
CA HIS A 134 -5.29 -11.05 6.79
C HIS A 134 -4.52 -11.39 8.08
N ARG A 135 -3.69 -12.44 8.07
CA ARG A 135 -2.96 -12.93 9.26
C ARG A 135 -1.57 -12.34 9.43
N HIS A 136 -1.11 -11.57 8.45
CA HIS A 136 0.22 -10.97 8.49
C HIS A 136 0.18 -9.51 8.04
N GLY A 137 1.18 -8.74 8.47
CA GLY A 137 1.60 -7.48 7.86
C GLY A 137 3.05 -7.60 7.42
N ILE A 138 3.51 -6.65 6.62
CA ILE A 138 4.94 -6.46 6.35
C ILE A 138 5.40 -5.15 6.94
N LEU A 139 6.62 -5.13 7.48
CA LEU A 139 7.38 -3.92 7.74
C LEU A 139 8.44 -3.77 6.65
N VAL A 140 8.61 -2.55 6.15
CA VAL A 140 9.59 -2.23 5.11
C VAL A 140 10.15 -0.81 5.33
N PRO A 141 11.43 -0.53 5.05
CA PRO A 141 11.92 0.84 5.04
C PRO A 141 11.19 1.68 3.99
N ALA A 142 10.68 2.85 4.37
CA ALA A 142 9.85 3.67 3.50
C ALA A 142 10.58 4.04 2.19
N ALA A 143 11.81 4.52 2.29
CA ALA A 143 12.62 4.88 1.12
C ALA A 143 12.88 3.70 0.17
N ALA A 144 13.20 2.51 0.71
CA ALA A 144 13.44 1.32 -0.08
C ALA A 144 12.19 0.85 -0.82
N LEU A 145 11.02 0.90 -0.17
CA LEU A 145 9.76 0.59 -0.83
C LEU A 145 9.48 1.56 -1.98
N LEU A 146 9.52 2.86 -1.72
CA LEU A 146 9.20 3.90 -2.72
C LEU A 146 10.09 3.77 -3.96
N ALA A 147 11.39 3.58 -3.76
CA ALA A 147 12.34 3.36 -4.85
C ALA A 147 12.09 2.03 -5.59
N GLY A 148 11.92 0.93 -4.85
CA GLY A 148 11.80 -0.41 -5.43
C GLY A 148 10.50 -0.66 -6.20
N VAL A 149 9.43 0.09 -5.90
CA VAL A 149 8.17 0.07 -6.66
C VAL A 149 8.05 1.22 -7.66
N ASN A 150 9.10 2.04 -7.79
CA ASN A 150 9.17 3.20 -8.67
C ASN A 150 7.97 4.16 -8.47
N ALA A 151 7.69 4.47 -7.20
CA ALA A 151 6.51 5.22 -6.81
C ALA A 151 6.57 6.67 -7.30
N THR A 152 5.44 7.15 -7.82
CA THR A 152 5.21 8.59 -8.02
C THR A 152 4.78 9.20 -6.69
N VAL A 153 5.61 10.08 -6.13
CA VAL A 153 5.34 10.75 -4.85
C VAL A 153 4.61 12.07 -5.10
N ALA A 154 3.44 12.24 -4.48
CA ALA A 154 2.64 13.47 -4.58
C ALA A 154 1.74 13.61 -3.35
N PRO A 155 1.30 14.83 -2.98
CA PRO A 155 0.30 14.99 -1.94
C PRO A 155 -1.02 14.44 -2.48
N ILE A 156 -1.42 13.22 -2.12
CA ILE A 156 -2.64 12.55 -2.66
C ILE A 156 -3.69 12.32 -1.59
N THR A 157 -3.43 12.75 -0.36
CA THR A 157 -4.30 12.55 0.81
C THR A 157 -4.57 13.83 1.58
N GLU A 158 -5.64 13.80 2.35
CA GLU A 158 -6.03 14.80 3.35
C GLU A 158 -6.24 14.12 4.71
N VAL A 159 -6.24 14.91 5.79
CA VAL A 159 -6.53 14.41 7.14
C VAL A 159 -7.96 13.86 7.17
N GLU A 160 -8.13 12.72 7.86
CA GLU A 160 -9.43 12.04 7.97
C GLU A 160 -10.49 12.89 8.67
#